data_AF-A0AAI8HQ51-F1
#
_entry.id   AF-A0AAI8HQ51-F1
#
_cell.length_a   1.000
_cell.length_b   1.000
_cell.length_c   1.000
_cell.angle_alpha   90.00
_cell.angle_beta   90.00
_cell.angle_gamma   90.00
#
_symmetry.space_group_name_H-M   'P 1'
#
loop_
_entity.id
_entity.type
_entity.pdbx_description
1 polymer ?
#
loop_
_entity_poly.entity_id
_entity_poly.type
_entity_poly.pdbx_seq_one_letter_code
_entity_poly.pdbx_strand_id
1 'polypeptide(L)' 'MESQSTLYGFFEGCWKNGTVLTIEMKKAVEKGRITQAEYDEITANERGNAYPDQE' A
#
# COMPACT_ATOMS: atom_id res chain seq x y z
N MET A 1 19.15 8.90 -4.85
CA MET A 1 17.70 8.95 -4.59
C MET A 1 17.13 7.70 -5.19
N GLU A 2 16.66 6.78 -4.36
CA GLU A 2 15.86 5.67 -4.89
C GLU A 2 14.58 6.28 -5.45
N SER A 3 14.36 6.08 -6.75
CA SER A 3 13.12 6.52 -7.38
C SER A 3 12.00 5.67 -6.80
N GLN A 4 10.98 6.30 -6.22
CA GLN A 4 9.78 5.60 -5.79
C GLN A 4 9.19 4.80 -6.96
N SER A 5 8.57 3.67 -6.63
CA SER A 5 7.82 2.86 -7.57
C SER A 5 6.75 3.71 -8.24
N THR A 6 6.55 3.51 -9.54
CA THR A 6 5.52 4.23 -10.31
C THR A 6 4.12 4.12 -9.69
N LEU A 7 3.85 3.05 -8.96
CA LEU A 7 2.57 2.78 -8.31
C LEU A 7 2.48 3.24 -6.85
N TYR A 8 3.54 3.86 -6.29
CA TYR A 8 3.56 4.32 -4.90
C TYR A 8 2.33 5.19 -4.56
N GLY A 9 2.15 6.30 -5.28
CA GLY A 9 1.04 7.23 -5.02
C GLY A 9 -0.34 6.61 -5.24
N PHE A 10 -0.45 5.61 -6.12
CA PHE A 10 -1.68 4.86 -6.32
C PHE A 10 -2.03 4.03 -5.08
N PHE A 11 -1.08 3.24 -4.57
CA PHE A 11 -1.31 2.42 -3.38
C PHE A 11 -1.48 3.26 -2.12
N GLU A 12 -0.73 4.35 -1.99
CA GLU A 12 -0.88 5.29 -0.87
C GLU A 12 -2.30 5.89 -0.84
N GLY A 13 -2.81 6.35 -1.99
CA GLY A 13 -4.17 6.88 -2.10
C GLY A 13 -5.24 5.82 -1.79
N CYS A 14 -5.07 4.60 -2.30
CA CYS A 14 -5.97 3.49 -1.99
C CYS A 14 -5.95 3.11 -0.51
N TRP A 15 -4.80 3.16 0.15
CA TRP A 15 -4.65 2.86 1.57
C TRP A 15 -5.37 3.89 2.43
N LYS A 16 -5.12 5.18 2.18
CA LYS A 16 -5.79 6.29 2.88
C LYS A 16 -7.32 6.25 2.71
N ASN A 17 -7.79 5.80 1.55
CA ASN A 17 -9.22 5.64 1.31
C ASN A 17 -9.79 4.33 1.89
N GLY A 18 -8.95 3.38 2.28
CA GLY A 18 -9.39 2.05 2.72
C GLY A 18 -9.93 1.18 1.59
N THR A 19 -9.55 1.47 0.34
CA THR A 19 -9.98 0.72 -0.86
C THR A 19 -9.04 -0.42 -1.23
N VAL A 20 -7.82 -0.42 -0.68
CA VAL A 20 -6.89 -1.56 -0.71
C VAL A 20 -6.80 -2.21 0.67
N LEU A 21 -6.61 -3.52 0.70
CA LEU A 21 -6.46 -4.32 1.92
C LEU A 21 -4.98 -4.58 2.22
N THR A 22 -4.66 -4.85 3.47
CA THR A 22 -3.30 -5.27 3.88
C THR A 22 -2.81 -6.49 3.09
N ILE A 23 -3.66 -7.50 2.88
CA ILE A 23 -3.32 -8.65 2.03
C ILE A 23 -3.02 -8.29 0.57
N GLU A 24 -3.68 -7.27 0.02
CA GLU A 24 -3.44 -6.83 -1.35
C GLU A 24 -2.16 -6.02 -1.49
N MET A 25 -1.83 -5.23 -0.46
CA MET A 25 -0.55 -4.54 -0.32
C MET A 25 0.61 -5.55 -0.25
N LYS A 26 0.49 -6.62 0.54
CA LYS A 26 1.49 -7.70 0.59
C LYS A 26 1.71 -8.34 -0.80
N LYS A 27 0.62 -8.65 -1.51
CA LYS A 27 0.70 -9.16 -2.90
C LYS A 27 1.33 -8.16 -3.87
N ALA A 28 1.18 -6.85 -3.64
CA ALA A 28 1.82 -5.83 -4.45
C ALA A 28 3.33 -5.82 -4.25
N VAL A 29 3.80 -6.03 -3.01
CA VAL A 29 5.23 -6.22 -2.70
C VAL A 29 5.77 -7.49 -3.37
N GLU A 30 5.08 -8.63 -3.21
CA GLU A 30 5.49 -9.91 -3.82
C GLU A 30 5.62 -9.82 -5.35
N LYS A 31 4.77 -9.00 -5.99
CA LYS A 31 4.77 -8.78 -7.44
C LYS A 31 5.77 -7.70 -7.89
N GLY A 32 6.52 -7.10 -6.96
CA GLY A 32 7.46 -6.01 -7.25
C GLY A 32 6.80 -4.74 -7.77
N ARG A 33 5.52 -4.52 -7.43
CA ARG A 33 4.78 -3.29 -7.81
C ARG A 33 5.13 -2.12 -6.91
N ILE A 34 5.45 -2.43 -5.67
CA ILE A 34 6.01 -1.56 -4.65
C ILE A 34 7.10 -2.36 -3.92
N THR A 35 8.04 -1.67 -3.30
CA THR A 35 9.06 -2.28 -2.46
C THR A 35 8.51 -2.53 -1.05
N GLN A 36 9.22 -3.35 -0.28
CA GLN A 36 8.89 -3.57 1.13
C GLN A 36 8.95 -2.24 1.92
N ALA A 37 9.95 -1.39 1.67
CA ALA A 37 10.06 -0.09 2.32
C ALA A 37 8.85 0.81 2.03
N GLU A 38 8.38 0.85 0.78
CA GLU A 38 7.18 1.62 0.42
C GLU A 38 5.90 1.06 1.06
N TYR A 39 5.81 -0.27 1.18
CA TYR A 39 4.74 -0.89 1.94
C TYR A 39 4.77 -0.43 3.40
N ASP A 40 5.93 -0.45 4.05
CA ASP A 40 6.09 -0.07 5.45
C ASP A 40 5.77 1.43 5.65
N GLU A 41 6.15 2.30 4.70
CA GLU A 41 5.79 3.73 4.72
C GLU A 41 4.29 3.95 4.56
N ILE A 42 3.64 3.26 3.62
CA ILE A 42 2.20 3.41 3.37
C ILE A 42 1.40 2.89 4.57
N THR A 43 1.75 1.70 5.06
CA THR A 43 1.03 1.02 6.15
C THR A 43 1.30 1.62 7.54
N ALA A 44 2.34 2.46 7.69
CA ALA A 44 2.55 3.26 8.90
C ALA A 44 1.44 4.32 9.12
N ASN A 45 0.73 4.70 8.06
CA ASN A 45 -0.41 5.62 8.16
C ASN A 45 -1.70 4.87 8.51
N GLU A 46 -2.66 5.57 9.15
CA GLU A 46 -3.98 5.02 9.39
C GLU A 46 -4.68 4.69 8.05
N ARG A 47 -5.17 3.46 7.96
CA ARG A 47 -5.94 2.98 6.81
C ARG A 47 -7.35 3.57 6.86
N GLY A 48 -7.87 3.98 5.71
CA GLY A 48 -9.27 4.36 5.60
C GLY A 48 -10.23 3.19 5.87
N ASN A 49 -11.52 3.48 6.01
CA ASN A 49 -12.53 2.49 6.44
C ASN A 49 -13.54 2.10 5.35
N ALA A 50 -13.28 2.39 4.07
CA ALA A 50 -14.21 2.07 2.99
C ALA A 50 -14.55 0.57 2.92
N TYR A 51 -13.58 -0.29 3.20
CA TYR A 51 -13.79 -1.73 3.39
C TYR A 51 -13.12 -2.22 4.68
N PRO A 52 -13.71 -3.21 5.37
CA PRO A 52 -13.06 -3.86 6.51
C PRO A 52 -11.74 -4.49 6.06
N ASP A 53 -10.68 -4.27 6.84
CA ASP A 53 -9.38 -4.81 6.48
C ASP A 53 -9.34 -6.34 6.61
N GLN A 54 -8.46 -6.96 5.83
CA GLN A 54 -8.15 -8.38 5.89
C GLN A 54 -6.62 -8.52 5.84
N GLU A 55 -6.03 -8.85 6.99
CA GLU A 55 -4.57 -8.97 7.19
C GLU A 55 -3.99 -10.33 6.80
#